data_AF-A0A7C5HNE3-F1
#
_entry.id   AF-A0A7C5HNE3-F1
#
_cell.length_a   1.000
_cell.length_b   1.000
_cell.length_c   1.000
_cell.angle_alpha   90.00
_cell.angle_beta   90.00
_cell.angle_gamma   90.00
#
_symmetry.space_group_name_H-M   'P 1'
#
loop_
_entity.id
_entity.type
_entity.pdbx_description
1 polymer ?
#
loop_
_entity_poly.entity_id
_entity_poly.type
_entity_poly.pdbx_seq_one_letter_code
_entity_poly.pdbx_strand_id
1 'polypeptide(L)' 'DFVRVANTGISAIINAQGKVVARTPWWKKTTLKGKIHLHDGQTFFARHGDYIGRLSMVLGGFLGIFTGSRMLKKSRV' A
#
# COMPACT_ATOMS: atom_id res chain seq x y z
N ASP A 1 12.62 8.83 -3.47
CA ASP A 1 13.05 7.83 -2.47
C ASP A 1 12.52 8.20 -1.09
N PHE A 2 12.43 7.23 -0.17
CA PHE A 2 11.90 7.39 1.18
C PHE A 2 12.96 7.03 2.22
N VAL A 3 13.14 7.89 3.22
CA VAL A 3 14.13 7.70 4.30
C VAL A 3 13.40 7.45 5.61
N ARG A 4 13.67 6.30 6.21
CA ARG A 4 13.15 5.92 7.53
C ARG A 4 14.27 6.07 8.57
N VAL A 5 14.01 6.84 9.61
CA VAL A 5 14.91 7.02 10.75
C VAL A 5 14.26 6.44 12.01
N ALA A 6 14.98 5.59 12.72
CA ALA A 6 14.54 4.96 13.96
C ALA A 6 15.70 4.89 14.96
N ASN A 7 15.40 5.09 16.25
CA ASN A 7 16.42 5.16 17.31
C ASN A 7 17.02 3.77 17.61
N THR A 8 16.18 2.81 17.97
CA THR A 8 16.56 1.42 18.25
C THR A 8 16.09 0.46 17.15
N GLY A 9 15.17 0.96 16.31
CA GLY A 9 14.60 0.26 15.18
C GLY A 9 15.48 0.25 13.94
N ILE A 10 14.97 -0.34 12.87
CA ILE A 10 15.63 -0.36 11.56
C ILE A 10 15.47 1.02 10.91
N SER A 11 16.58 1.74 10.77
CA SER A 11 16.70 2.88 9.86
C SER A 11 17.00 2.36 8.46
N ALA A 12 16.38 2.94 7.43
CA ALA A 12 16.50 2.43 6.07
C ALA A 12 16.30 3.51 5.00
N ILE A 13 16.92 3.29 3.84
CA ILE A 13 16.66 4.02 2.60
C ILE A 13 15.90 3.10 1.67
N ILE A 14 14.75 3.55 1.18
CA ILE A 14 13.82 2.80 0.34
C ILE A 14 13.64 3.57 -0.97
N ASN A 15 13.81 2.91 -2.12
CA ASN A 15 13.64 3.58 -3.42
C ASN A 15 12.15 3.82 -3.73
N ALA A 16 11.86 4.61 -4.78
CA ALA A 16 10.48 4.90 -5.21
C ALA A 16 9.63 3.66 -5.57
N GLN A 17 10.26 2.51 -5.84
CA GLN A 17 9.59 1.24 -6.13
C GLN A 17 9.33 0.40 -4.86
N GLY A 18 9.73 0.87 -3.67
CA GLY A 18 9.56 0.15 -2.41
C GLY A 18 10.69 -0.82 -2.07
N LYS A 19 11.77 -0.88 -2.85
CA LYS A 19 12.94 -1.72 -2.56
C LYS A 19 13.81 -1.08 -1.49
N VAL A 20 14.21 -1.86 -0.49
CA VAL A 20 15.18 -1.43 0.53
C VAL A 20 16.58 -1.38 -0.10
N VAL A 21 17.14 -0.18 -0.21
CA VAL A 21 18.47 0.06 -0.78
C VAL A 21 19.56 -0.12 0.27
N ALA A 22 19.31 0.33 1.50
CA ALA A 22 20.22 0.18 2.62
C ALA A 22 19.42 0.14 3.95
N ARG A 23 19.92 -0.60 4.95
CA ARG A 23 19.28 -0.72 6.27
C ARG A 23 20.29 -0.88 7.40
N THR A 24 19.92 -0.44 8.60
CA THR A 24 20.68 -0.66 9.83
C THR A 24 20.25 -1.96 10.54
N PRO A 25 21.17 -2.63 11.26
CA PRO A 25 20.79 -3.68 12.20
C PRO A 25 20.03 -3.11 13.42
N TRP A 26 19.30 -3.98 14.10
CA TRP A 26 18.51 -3.64 15.29
C TRP A 26 19.39 -3.39 16.51
N TRP A 27 18.99 -2.46 17.38
CA TRP A 27 19.65 -2.17 18.68
C TRP A 27 21.16 -1.90 18.63
N LYS A 28 21.70 -1.52 17.48
CA LYS A 28 23.11 -1.23 17.31
C LYS A 28 23.31 0.21 16.92
N LYS A 29 24.14 0.93 17.68
CA LYS A 29 24.57 2.29 17.32
C LYS A 29 25.33 2.22 15.99
N THR A 30 24.76 2.84 14.97
CA THR A 30 25.33 2.83 13.62
C THR A 30 24.94 4.11 12.87
N THR A 31 25.61 4.35 11.75
CA THR A 31 25.29 5.46 10.84
C THR A 31 24.98 4.87 9.46
N LEU A 32 23.93 5.39 8.82
CA LEU A 32 23.51 4.97 7.49
C LEU A 32 23.74 6.13 6.53
N LYS A 33 24.64 5.96 5.56
CA LYS A 33 24.87 6.93 4.48
C LYS A 33 24.48 6.30 3.15
N GLY A 34 23.80 7.06 2.30
CA GLY A 34 23.41 6.61 0.97
C GLY A 34 22.99 7.78 0.10
N LYS A 35 23.01 7.58 -1.23
CA LYS A 35 22.50 8.55 -2.20
C LYS A 35 20.99 8.36 -2.34
N ILE A 36 20.25 9.46 -2.38
CA ILE A 36 18.81 9.47 -2.63
C ILE A 36 18.54 10.25 -3.91
N HIS A 37 17.54 9.80 -4.65
CA HIS A 37 17.04 10.50 -5.83
C HIS A 37 15.75 11.25 -5.47
N LEU A 38 15.70 12.51 -5.89
CA LEU A 38 14.48 13.31 -5.89
C LEU A 38 13.65 12.86 -7.09
N HIS A 39 12.35 12.68 -6.87
CA HIS A 39 11.41 12.30 -7.92
C HIS A 39 10.35 13.38 -7.98
N ASP A 40 10.10 13.88 -9.19
CA ASP A 40 9.05 14.85 -9.45
C ASP A 40 7.79 14.16 -9.97
N GLY A 41 6.64 14.77 -9.69
CA GLY A 41 5.34 14.24 -10.11
C GLY A 41 4.67 13.33 -9.07
N GLN A 42 3.40 13.02 -9.34
CA GLN A 42 2.56 12.23 -8.43
C GLN A 42 2.05 10.96 -9.12
N THR A 43 2.06 9.85 -8.39
CA THR A 43 1.51 8.57 -8.89
C THR A 43 0.00 8.66 -9.08
N PHE A 44 -0.58 7.73 -9.85
CA PHE A 44 -2.03 7.67 -10.03
C PHE A 44 -2.77 7.58 -8.68
N PHE A 45 -2.27 6.74 -7.78
CA PHE A 45 -2.82 6.58 -6.43
C PHE A 45 -2.68 7.86 -5.59
N ALA A 46 -1.55 8.55 -5.65
CA ALA A 46 -1.39 9.81 -4.92
C ALA A 46 -2.37 10.91 -5.40
N ARG A 47 -2.69 10.93 -6.70
CA ARG A 47 -3.63 11.89 -7.29
C ARG A 47 -5.10 11.55 -7.05
N HIS A 48 -5.49 10.28 -7.20
CA HIS A 48 -6.90 9.87 -7.22
C HIS A 48 -7.33 9.06 -5.98
N GLY A 49 -6.39 8.70 -5.10
CA GLY A 49 -6.60 7.80 -3.98
C GLY A 49 -6.92 6.36 -4.44
N ASP A 50 -7.58 5.61 -3.56
CA ASP A 50 -8.01 4.23 -3.83
C ASP A 50 -9.27 4.18 -4.72
N TYR A 51 -9.13 4.63 -5.97
CA TYR A 51 -10.23 4.65 -6.93
C TYR A 51 -10.68 3.24 -7.35
N ILE A 52 -9.70 2.34 -7.58
CA ILE A 52 -9.96 0.96 -7.99
C ILE A 52 -10.63 0.17 -6.86
N GLY A 53 -10.18 0.32 -5.62
CA GLY A 53 -10.81 -0.33 -4.47
C GLY A 53 -12.25 0.12 -4.26
N ARG A 54 -12.53 1.42 -4.37
CA ARG A 54 -13.90 1.96 -4.31
C ARG A 54 -14.81 1.37 -5.39
N LEU A 55 -14.37 1.33 -6.65
CA LEU A 55 -15.13 0.75 -7.74
C LEU A 55 -15.39 -0.76 -7.51
N SER A 56 -14.36 -1.47 -7.05
CA SER A 56 -14.44 -2.90 -6.77
C SER A 56 -15.43 -3.20 -5.64
N MET A 57 -15.48 -2.36 -4.60
CA MET A 57 -16.42 -2.48 -3.50
C MET A 57 -17.86 -2.27 -3.97
N VAL A 58 -18.12 -1.29 -4.84
CA VAL A 58 -19.45 -1.04 -5.42
C VAL A 58 -19.90 -2.22 -6.28
N LEU A 59 -19.07 -2.66 -7.22
CA LEU A 59 -19.40 -3.79 -8.11
C LEU A 59 -19.58 -5.10 -7.35
N GLY A 60 -18.67 -5.37 -6.39
CA GLY A 60 -18.75 -6.55 -5.53
C GLY A 60 -20.00 -6.53 -4.65
N GLY A 61 -20.35 -5.37 -4.09
CA GLY A 61 -21.59 -5.18 -3.33
C GLY A 61 -22.83 -5.48 -4.18
N PHE A 62 -22.91 -4.93 -5.40
CA PHE A 62 -24.03 -5.21 -6.30
C PHE A 62 -24.13 -6.69 -6.69
N LEU A 63 -23.00 -7.33 -7.03
CA LEU A 63 -22.97 -8.75 -7.33
C LEU A 63 -23.41 -9.60 -6.14
N GLY A 64 -22.93 -9.28 -4.93
CA GLY A 64 -23.30 -9.97 -3.69
C GLY A 64 -24.78 -9.84 -3.37
N ILE A 65 -25.38 -8.65 -3.53
CA ILE A 65 -26.82 -8.44 -3.36
C ILE A 65 -27.60 -9.25 -4.41
N PHE A 66 -27.15 -9.23 -5.67
CA PHE A 66 -27.81 -9.93 -6.75
C PHE A 66 -27.82 -11.45 -6.55
N THR A 67 -26.68 -12.06 -6.26
CA THR A 67 -26.58 -13.50 -6.00
C THR A 67 -27.33 -13.87 -4.72
N GLY A 68 -27.21 -13.08 -3.65
CA GLY A 68 -27.96 -13.26 -2.41
C GLY A 68 -29.47 -13.25 -2.65
N SER A 69 -29.99 -12.30 -3.44
CA SER A 69 -31.42 -12.24 -3.78
C SER A 69 -31.91 -13.46 -4.56
N ARG A 70 -31.07 -14.02 -5.45
CA ARG A 70 -31.38 -15.25 -6.19
C ARG A 70 -31.36 -16.48 -5.28
N MET A 71 -30.44 -16.55 -4.33
CA MET A 71 -30.38 -17.62 -3.35
C MET A 71 -31.59 -17.62 -2.42
N LEU A 72 -32.00 -16.44 -1.93
CA LEU A 72 -33.19 -16.28 -1.09
C LEU A 72 -34.47 -16.65 -1.84
N LYS A 73 -34.58 -16.33 -3.13
CA LYS A 73 -35.72 -16.77 -3.96
C LYS A 73 -35.72 -18.28 -4.19
N LYS A 74 -34.56 -18.89 -4.44
CA LYS A 74 -34.42 -20.34 -4.62
C LYS A 74 -34.78 -21.13 -3.35
N SER A 75 -34.50 -20.58 -2.16
CA SER A 75 -34.81 -21.23 -0.88
C SER A 75 -36.28 -21.13 -0.46
N ARG A 76 -37.08 -20.32 -1.16
CA ARG A 76 -38.50 -20.06 -0.83
C ARG A 76 -39.48 -20.82 -1.75
N VAL A 77 -38.95 -21.51 -2.76
CA VAL A 77 -39.64 -22.46 -3.66
C VAL A 77 -39.21 -23.85 -3.26
#